data_AF-A0A6C0B203-F1
#
_entry.id   AF-A0A6C0B203-F1
#
_cell.length_a   1.000
_cell.length_b   1.000
_cell.length_c   1.000
_cell.angle_alpha   90.00
_cell.angle_beta   90.00
_cell.angle_gamma   90.00
#
_symmetry.space_group_name_H-M   'P 1'
#
loop_
_entity.id
_entity.type
_entity.pdbx_description
1 polymer ?
#
loop_
_entity_poly.entity_id
_entity_poly.type
_entity_poly.pdbx_seq_one_letter_code
_entity_poly.pdbx_strand_id
1 'polypeptide(L)'
;MSRTRSGKTYNTVLPVCSFCNGQDHTIQQCQTFNSATEELHKKTVQASIFSDYMTGHSETFLKMWLQTLTINQLHALGDYFTCFQNTSFNNTSNKKVQINRISSSYFWLIAGHPTRTQFNNISDETFLEFKEILQSHMNPHHYNLLEEIVLQERPWLRKFHIKVITRENSNSNNEKNCGICFSNNIDPLTTVSTNCNHDYCQECFSNHIKSFRTQVNREPNCAYCRTKITTINTINPEHINYYKNYICNATNPLLRAPSSMHLVYIFN
;
A
#
# COMPACT_ATOMS: atom_id res chain seq x y z
N MET A 1 -25.92 12.91 71.22
CA MET A 1 -24.81 11.95 71.02
C MET A 1 -25.14 11.08 69.81
N SER A 2 -24.66 11.47 68.63
CA SER A 2 -24.83 10.67 67.40
C SER A 2 -23.46 10.17 66.98
N ARG A 3 -23.17 8.90 67.30
CA ARG A 3 -21.97 8.19 66.86
C ARG A 3 -22.27 7.56 65.50
N THR A 4 -21.83 8.18 64.42
CA THR A 4 -21.71 7.51 63.12
C THR A 4 -20.41 6.71 63.10
N ARG A 5 -20.55 5.44 62.71
CA ARG A 5 -19.60 4.35 62.83
C ARG A 5 -18.95 4.14 61.46
N SER A 6 -17.63 3.99 61.46
CA SER A 6 -16.79 3.49 60.36
C SER A 6 -16.53 4.44 59.17
N GLY A 7 -15.62 5.41 59.38
CA GLY A 7 -14.85 6.00 58.29
C GLY A 7 -13.86 4.97 57.72
N LYS A 8 -14.31 4.18 56.72
CA LYS A 8 -13.40 3.52 55.80
C LYS A 8 -13.12 4.50 54.66
N THR A 9 -11.97 5.16 54.72
CA THR A 9 -11.40 5.84 53.55
C THR A 9 -11.02 4.75 52.55
N TYR A 10 -11.92 4.44 51.61
CA TYR A 10 -11.53 3.69 50.43
C TYR A 10 -10.62 4.61 49.64
N ASN A 11 -9.33 4.28 49.57
CA ASN A 11 -8.47 4.82 48.52
C ASN A 11 -9.13 4.40 47.21
N THR A 12 -9.89 5.31 46.60
CA THR A 12 -10.39 5.15 45.25
C THR A 12 -9.16 5.14 44.35
N VAL A 13 -8.63 3.94 44.12
CA VAL A 13 -7.62 3.74 43.08
C VAL A 13 -8.31 4.11 41.78
N LEU A 14 -7.95 5.26 41.24
CA LEU A 14 -8.47 5.74 39.98
C LEU A 14 -8.09 4.71 38.91
N PRO A 15 -9.01 4.32 38.02
CA PRO A 15 -8.68 3.38 36.97
C PRO A 15 -7.54 3.93 36.12
N VAL A 16 -6.54 3.10 35.86
CA VAL A 16 -5.43 3.42 34.96
C VAL A 16 -5.69 2.73 33.64
N CYS A 17 -5.69 3.49 32.55
CA CYS A 17 -5.85 2.97 31.20
C CYS A 17 -4.63 2.12 30.81
N SER A 18 -4.84 0.85 30.46
CA SER A 18 -3.77 -0.07 30.05
C SER A 18 -3.08 0.29 28.74
N PHE A 19 -3.64 1.22 27.95
CA PHE A 19 -3.08 1.64 26.68
C PHE A 19 -2.23 2.91 26.78
N CYS A 20 -2.80 4.01 27.31
CA CYS A 20 -2.10 5.29 27.39
C CYS A 20 -1.45 5.56 28.76
N ASN A 21 -1.64 4.66 29.73
CA ASN A 21 -1.26 4.83 31.15
C ASN A 21 -1.86 6.08 31.81
N GLY A 22 -2.89 6.68 31.21
CA GLY A 22 -3.61 7.81 31.78
C GLY A 22 -4.48 7.37 32.96
N GLN A 23 -4.62 8.26 33.95
CA GLN A 23 -5.52 8.07 35.08
C GLN A 23 -6.96 8.45 34.69
N ASP A 24 -7.92 8.10 35.54
CA ASP A 24 -9.34 8.49 35.47
C ASP A 24 -10.16 7.93 34.31
N HIS A 25 -9.68 6.93 33.58
CA HIS A 25 -10.48 6.28 32.54
C HIS A 25 -10.06 4.83 32.27
N THR A 26 -11.02 4.03 31.81
CA THR A 26 -10.74 2.67 31.31
C THR A 26 -10.30 2.71 29.84
N ILE A 27 -9.74 1.62 29.33
CA ILE A 27 -9.37 1.51 27.89
C ILE A 27 -10.54 1.80 26.95
N GLN A 28 -11.78 1.43 27.35
CA GLN A 28 -13.02 1.69 26.60
C GLN A 28 -13.35 3.18 26.48
N GLN A 29 -12.87 3.99 27.43
CA GLN A 29 -13.08 5.43 27.50
C GLN A 29 -11.87 6.23 26.99
N CYS A 30 -10.81 5.55 26.55
CA CYS A 30 -9.58 6.19 26.10
C CYS A 30 -9.75 6.70 24.66
N GLN A 31 -9.87 8.02 24.49
CA GLN A 31 -10.01 8.64 23.16
C GLN A 31 -8.80 8.35 22.26
N THR A 32 -7.58 8.36 22.82
CA THR A 32 -6.34 8.05 22.08
C THR A 32 -6.29 6.58 21.65
N PHE A 33 -6.79 5.68 22.49
CA PHE A 33 -6.95 4.27 22.12
C PHE A 33 -7.95 4.14 20.96
N ASN A 34 -9.10 4.82 21.05
CA ASN A 34 -10.16 4.69 20.05
C ASN A 34 -9.70 5.12 18.65
N SER A 35 -9.08 6.29 18.50
CA SER A 35 -8.65 6.78 17.17
C SER A 35 -7.52 5.93 16.57
N ALA A 36 -6.47 5.64 17.34
CA ALA A 36 -5.35 4.84 16.86
C ALA A 36 -5.74 3.39 16.57
N THR A 37 -6.63 2.81 17.39
CA THR A 37 -7.10 1.44 17.22
C THR A 37 -8.11 1.34 16.08
N GLU A 38 -8.91 2.36 15.81
CA GLU A 38 -9.82 2.39 14.66
C GLU A 38 -9.03 2.43 13.34
N GLU A 39 -7.98 3.24 13.23
CA GLU A 39 -7.11 3.26 12.06
C GLU A 39 -6.41 1.89 11.88
N LEU A 40 -5.87 1.34 12.97
CA LEU A 40 -5.22 0.03 12.96
C LEU A 40 -6.20 -1.09 12.59
N HIS A 41 -7.43 -1.05 13.11
CA HIS A 41 -8.51 -1.97 12.76
C HIS A 41 -8.82 -1.88 11.27
N LYS A 42 -9.07 -0.67 10.76
CA LYS A 42 -9.34 -0.41 9.34
C LYS A 42 -8.23 -0.97 8.45
N LYS A 43 -6.96 -0.73 8.80
CA LYS A 43 -5.81 -1.25 8.06
C LYS A 43 -5.72 -2.77 8.14
N THR A 44 -6.07 -3.38 9.28
CA THR A 44 -6.13 -4.84 9.44
C THR A 44 -7.24 -5.45 8.57
N VAL A 45 -8.42 -4.82 8.50
CA VAL A 45 -9.50 -5.23 7.58
C VAL A 45 -9.00 -5.17 6.12
N GLN A 46 -8.33 -4.09 5.73
CA GLN A 46 -7.75 -3.96 4.39
C GLN A 46 -6.69 -5.03 4.11
N ALA A 47 -5.83 -5.35 5.09
CA ALA A 47 -4.83 -6.42 4.96
C ALA A 47 -5.50 -7.80 4.79
N SER A 48 -6.59 -8.04 5.52
CA SER A 48 -7.40 -9.26 5.38
C SER A 48 -8.01 -9.36 3.97
N ILE A 49 -8.60 -8.26 3.47
CA ILE A 49 -9.13 -8.17 2.11
C ILE A 49 -8.04 -8.40 1.05
N PHE A 50 -6.87 -7.78 1.23
CA PHE A 50 -5.73 -7.97 0.33
C PHE A 50 -5.24 -9.42 0.34
N SER A 51 -5.16 -10.03 1.53
CA SER A 51 -4.77 -11.43 1.69
C SER A 51 -5.70 -12.35 0.90
N ASP A 52 -7.00 -12.12 0.99
CA ASP A 52 -8.02 -12.89 0.31
C ASP A 52 -7.87 -12.84 -1.23
N TYR A 53 -7.78 -11.63 -1.79
CA TYR A 53 -7.67 -11.41 -3.25
C TYR A 53 -6.33 -11.83 -3.83
N MET A 54 -5.23 -11.47 -3.17
CA MET A 54 -3.89 -11.66 -3.73
C MET A 54 -3.37 -13.07 -3.48
N THR A 55 -3.70 -13.66 -2.33
CA THR A 55 -3.15 -14.97 -1.91
C THR A 55 -4.14 -16.13 -1.97
N GLY A 56 -5.40 -15.88 -2.36
CA GLY A 56 -6.41 -16.92 -2.57
C GLY A 56 -7.05 -17.43 -1.29
N HIS A 57 -7.80 -16.58 -0.60
CA HIS A 57 -8.57 -16.94 0.61
C HIS A 57 -7.73 -17.50 1.76
N SER A 58 -6.45 -17.13 1.84
CA SER A 58 -5.57 -17.55 2.92
C SER A 58 -5.38 -16.42 3.93
N GLU A 59 -5.19 -16.77 5.21
CA GLU A 59 -4.72 -15.84 6.24
C GLU A 59 -3.22 -15.50 6.10
N THR A 60 -2.56 -15.98 5.03
CA THR A 60 -1.09 -15.97 4.93
C THR A 60 -0.53 -14.56 4.92
N PHE A 61 -1.01 -13.69 4.01
CA PHE A 61 -0.53 -12.31 3.99
C PHE A 61 -0.97 -11.54 5.24
N LEU A 62 -2.19 -11.75 5.74
CA LEU A 62 -2.63 -11.12 6.98
C LEU A 62 -1.67 -11.44 8.15
N LYS A 63 -1.25 -12.71 8.29
CA LYS A 63 -0.26 -13.10 9.30
C LYS A 63 1.10 -12.43 9.07
N MET A 64 1.56 -12.33 7.83
CA MET A 64 2.81 -11.60 7.48
C MET A 64 2.71 -10.13 7.89
N TRP A 65 1.62 -9.46 7.53
CA TRP A 65 1.40 -8.06 7.91
C TRP A 65 1.33 -7.90 9.44
N LEU A 66 0.62 -8.76 10.16
CA LEU A 66 0.54 -8.73 11.63
C LEU A 66 1.92 -8.94 12.29
N GLN A 67 2.86 -9.64 11.65
CA GLN A 67 4.24 -9.77 12.17
C GLN A 67 4.99 -8.43 12.19
N THR A 68 4.62 -7.48 11.32
CA THR A 68 5.22 -6.13 11.29
C THR A 68 4.77 -5.25 12.46
N LEU A 69 3.65 -5.59 13.10
CA LEU A 69 3.11 -4.82 14.22
C LEU A 69 3.88 -5.07 15.52
N THR A 70 3.90 -4.06 16.39
CA THR A 70 4.38 -4.18 17.77
C THR A 70 3.42 -5.01 18.62
N ILE A 71 3.89 -5.56 19.74
CA ILE A 71 3.04 -6.31 20.66
C ILE A 71 1.87 -5.46 21.20
N ASN A 72 2.11 -4.18 21.49
CA ASN A 72 1.09 -3.26 21.96
C ASN A 72 -0.01 -3.01 20.92
N GLN A 73 0.37 -2.90 19.63
CA GLN A 73 -0.60 -2.82 18.53
C GLN A 73 -1.44 -4.09 18.41
N LEU A 74 -0.82 -5.27 18.61
CA LEU A 74 -1.56 -6.53 18.63
C LEU A 74 -2.50 -6.62 19.85
N HIS A 75 -2.08 -6.16 21.03
CA HIS A 75 -2.98 -6.09 22.21
C HIS A 75 -4.15 -5.15 21.94
N ALA A 76 -3.91 -3.98 21.34
CA ALA A 76 -4.96 -3.05 20.98
C ALA A 76 -6.00 -3.66 20.02
N LEU A 77 -5.55 -4.44 19.03
CA LEU A 77 -6.45 -5.20 18.14
C LEU A 77 -7.24 -6.29 18.89
N GLY A 78 -6.61 -7.00 19.84
CA GLY A 78 -7.29 -7.98 20.68
C GLY A 78 -8.35 -7.33 21.59
N ASP A 79 -8.03 -6.19 22.19
CA ASP A 79 -8.93 -5.41 23.03
C ASP A 79 -10.10 -4.85 22.22
N TYR A 80 -9.87 -4.46 20.96
CA TYR A 80 -10.94 -4.07 20.03
C TYR A 80 -11.95 -5.21 19.85
N PHE A 81 -11.51 -6.45 19.59
CA PHE A 81 -12.42 -7.60 19.49
C PHE A 81 -13.16 -7.89 20.80
N THR A 82 -12.51 -7.67 21.94
CA THR A 82 -13.15 -7.87 23.25
C THR A 82 -14.23 -6.83 23.49
N CYS A 83 -13.96 -5.55 23.21
CA CYS A 83 -14.88 -4.46 23.47
C CYS A 83 -16.03 -4.41 22.46
N PHE A 84 -15.78 -4.73 21.19
CA PHE A 84 -16.75 -4.53 20.10
C PHE A 84 -17.39 -5.81 19.59
N GLN A 85 -16.80 -6.99 19.83
CA GLN A 85 -17.38 -8.27 19.41
C GLN A 85 -17.79 -9.18 20.58
N ASN A 86 -17.68 -8.72 21.84
CA ASN A 86 -17.98 -9.52 23.04
C ASN A 86 -17.24 -10.87 23.09
N THR A 87 -16.07 -10.96 22.46
CA THR A 87 -15.24 -12.16 22.47
C THR A 87 -14.17 -12.05 23.55
N SER A 88 -13.98 -13.07 24.39
CA SER A 88 -12.90 -13.05 25.37
C SER A 88 -11.55 -13.19 24.63
N PHE A 89 -10.83 -12.08 24.45
CA PHE A 89 -9.49 -12.10 23.88
C PHE A 89 -8.45 -12.05 25.01
N ASN A 90 -7.94 -13.21 25.42
CA ASN A 90 -6.87 -13.26 26.41
C ASN A 90 -5.55 -12.81 25.77
N ASN A 91 -5.14 -11.58 26.09
CA ASN A 91 -3.84 -11.03 25.72
C ASN A 91 -2.73 -11.93 26.29
N THR A 92 -1.86 -12.39 25.40
CA THR A 92 -0.69 -13.20 25.74
C THR A 92 0.57 -12.42 25.39
N SER A 93 1.67 -12.67 26.09
CA SER A 93 2.99 -12.16 25.72
C SER A 93 3.57 -12.89 24.49
N ASN A 94 3.01 -14.05 24.11
CA ASN A 94 3.47 -14.77 22.95
C ASN A 94 2.89 -14.16 21.66
N LYS A 95 3.71 -13.36 20.97
CA LYS A 95 3.37 -12.68 19.71
C LYS A 95 2.77 -13.62 18.66
N LYS A 96 3.33 -14.83 18.48
CA LYS A 96 2.86 -15.80 17.47
C LYS A 96 1.44 -16.30 17.77
N VAL A 97 1.16 -16.64 19.03
CA VAL A 97 -0.18 -17.07 19.46
C VAL A 97 -1.18 -15.95 19.25
N GLN A 98 -0.79 -14.71 19.56
CA GLN A 98 -1.65 -13.55 19.38
C GLN A 98 -1.96 -13.27 17.90
N ILE A 99 -0.95 -13.32 17.03
CA ILE A 99 -1.12 -13.17 15.57
C ILE A 99 -2.12 -14.19 15.05
N ASN A 100 -1.99 -15.47 15.41
CA ASN A 100 -2.90 -16.51 14.96
C ASN A 100 -4.35 -16.28 15.42
N ARG A 101 -4.54 -15.80 16.65
CA ARG A 101 -5.89 -15.49 17.15
C ARG A 101 -6.49 -14.30 16.41
N ILE A 102 -5.74 -13.21 16.26
CA ILE A 102 -6.18 -12.01 15.54
C ILE A 102 -6.50 -12.36 14.08
N SER A 103 -5.62 -13.10 13.40
CA SER A 103 -5.81 -13.45 11.99
C SER A 103 -7.10 -14.24 11.79
N SER A 104 -7.36 -15.23 12.65
CA SER A 104 -8.60 -16.01 12.58
C SER A 104 -9.83 -15.17 12.87
N SER A 105 -9.80 -14.28 13.87
CA SER A 105 -10.92 -13.37 14.13
C SER A 105 -11.23 -12.48 12.93
N TYR A 106 -10.21 -11.91 12.27
CA TYR A 106 -10.41 -11.08 11.07
C TYR A 106 -10.80 -11.88 9.84
N PHE A 107 -10.30 -13.11 9.68
CA PHE A 107 -10.71 -14.00 8.61
C PHE A 107 -12.20 -14.28 8.68
N TRP A 108 -12.71 -14.62 9.87
CA TRP A 108 -14.13 -14.83 10.10
C TRP A 108 -14.96 -13.55 9.93
N LEU A 109 -14.42 -12.40 10.33
CA LEU A 109 -15.08 -11.10 10.12
C LEU A 109 -15.32 -10.81 8.63
N ILE A 110 -14.46 -11.29 7.74
CA ILE A 110 -14.58 -11.10 6.29
C ILE A 110 -15.07 -12.34 5.53
N ALA A 111 -15.52 -13.39 6.24
CA ALA A 111 -15.80 -14.72 5.68
C ALA A 111 -16.86 -14.77 4.56
N GLY A 112 -17.54 -13.66 4.25
CA GLY A 112 -18.42 -13.53 3.09
C GLY A 112 -17.72 -13.41 1.74
N HIS A 113 -16.41 -13.61 1.68
CA HIS A 113 -15.51 -13.17 0.61
C HIS A 113 -15.60 -11.65 0.40
N PRO A 114 -14.51 -10.91 0.58
CA PRO A 114 -14.53 -9.48 0.31
C PRO A 114 -14.97 -9.22 -1.13
N THR A 115 -15.86 -8.25 -1.30
CA THR A 115 -16.33 -7.84 -2.63
C THR A 115 -15.21 -7.13 -3.38
N ARG A 116 -15.27 -7.13 -4.72
CA ARG A 116 -14.30 -6.42 -5.54
C ARG A 116 -14.27 -4.93 -5.21
N THR A 117 -15.42 -4.35 -4.85
CA THR A 117 -15.54 -2.97 -4.35
C THR A 117 -14.74 -2.75 -3.08
N GLN A 118 -14.85 -3.63 -2.08
CA GLN A 118 -14.07 -3.53 -0.84
C GLN A 118 -12.57 -3.61 -1.10
N PHE A 119 -12.14 -4.51 -1.99
CA PHE A 119 -10.77 -4.53 -2.45
C PHE A 119 -10.40 -3.18 -3.08
N ASN A 120 -11.13 -2.72 -4.10
CA ASN A 120 -10.85 -1.45 -4.79
C ASN A 120 -10.83 -0.22 -3.87
N ASN A 121 -11.50 -0.27 -2.72
CA ASN A 121 -11.50 0.79 -1.71
C ASN A 121 -10.22 0.84 -0.84
N ILE A 122 -9.33 -0.16 -0.93
CA ILE A 122 -7.98 -0.03 -0.38
C ILE A 122 -7.26 1.05 -1.19
N SER A 123 -6.75 2.08 -0.51
CA SER A 123 -6.01 3.18 -1.13
C SER A 123 -4.74 2.67 -1.80
N ASP A 124 -4.26 3.40 -2.80
CA ASP A 124 -3.07 3.03 -3.56
C ASP A 124 -1.83 2.97 -2.66
N GLU A 125 -1.71 3.88 -1.69
CA GLU A 125 -0.60 3.90 -0.73
C GLU A 125 -0.57 2.62 0.12
N THR A 126 -1.72 2.22 0.69
CA THR A 126 -1.83 1.02 1.50
C THR A 126 -1.65 -0.25 0.66
N PHE A 127 -2.16 -0.25 -0.57
CA PHE A 127 -1.96 -1.38 -1.49
C PHE A 127 -0.48 -1.59 -1.82
N LEU A 128 0.26 -0.50 -2.09
CA LEU A 128 1.69 -0.57 -2.38
C LEU A 128 2.49 -1.04 -1.17
N GLU A 129 2.20 -0.52 0.03
CA GLU A 129 2.79 -1.01 1.28
C GLU A 129 2.59 -2.52 1.45
N PHE A 130 1.36 -3.01 1.23
CA PHE A 130 1.05 -4.44 1.34
C PHE A 130 1.77 -5.28 0.28
N LYS A 131 1.84 -4.78 -0.96
CA LYS A 131 2.61 -5.42 -2.02
C LYS A 131 4.09 -5.54 -1.66
N GLU A 132 4.70 -4.48 -1.13
CA GLU A 132 6.11 -4.49 -0.72
C GLU A 132 6.38 -5.50 0.40
N ILE A 133 5.49 -5.55 1.40
CA ILE A 133 5.56 -6.56 2.48
C ILE A 133 5.46 -7.97 1.88
N LEU A 134 4.45 -8.22 1.04
CA LEU A 134 4.28 -9.54 0.40
C LEU A 134 5.52 -9.92 -0.42
N GLN A 135 6.02 -8.99 -1.24
CA GLN A 135 7.20 -9.20 -2.09
C GLN A 135 8.45 -9.51 -1.27
N SER A 136 8.67 -8.82 -0.15
CA SER A 136 9.83 -9.07 0.74
C SER A 136 9.82 -10.46 1.41
N HIS A 137 8.67 -11.14 1.45
CA HIS A 137 8.51 -12.49 1.99
C HIS A 137 8.38 -13.56 0.88
N MET A 138 8.41 -13.16 -0.39
CA MET A 138 8.32 -14.06 -1.54
C MET A 138 9.71 -14.44 -2.07
N ASN A 139 9.80 -15.62 -2.67
CA ASN A 139 10.97 -15.99 -3.45
C ASN A 139 11.11 -15.02 -4.65
N PRO A 140 12.32 -14.47 -4.93
CA PRO A 140 12.55 -13.58 -6.08
C PRO A 140 12.08 -14.13 -7.43
N HIS A 141 12.10 -15.46 -7.62
CA HIS A 141 11.58 -16.10 -8.83
C HIS A 141 10.08 -15.87 -9.06
N HIS A 142 9.33 -15.51 -8.01
CA HIS A 142 7.89 -15.24 -8.07
C HIS A 142 7.55 -13.75 -8.20
N TYR A 143 8.54 -12.85 -8.27
CA TYR A 143 8.27 -11.41 -8.38
C TYR A 143 7.52 -11.06 -9.67
N ASN A 144 7.92 -11.67 -10.81
CA ASN A 144 7.23 -11.45 -12.08
C ASN A 144 5.75 -11.88 -12.02
N LEU A 145 5.46 -13.01 -11.37
CA LEU A 145 4.10 -13.49 -11.20
C LEU A 145 3.27 -12.58 -10.28
N LEU A 146 3.85 -12.09 -9.18
CA LEU A 146 3.20 -11.09 -8.34
C LEU A 146 2.86 -9.84 -9.14
N GLU A 147 3.80 -9.33 -9.95
CA GLU A 147 3.54 -8.18 -10.81
C GLU A 147 2.39 -8.44 -11.77
N GLU A 148 2.36 -9.61 -12.42
CA GLU A 148 1.28 -10.05 -13.32
C GLU A 148 -0.09 -10.02 -12.65
N ILE A 149 -0.21 -10.56 -11.44
CA ILE A 149 -1.47 -10.55 -10.68
C ILE A 149 -1.86 -9.12 -10.31
N VAL A 150 -0.90 -8.29 -9.87
CA VAL A 150 -1.16 -6.86 -9.66
C VAL A 150 -1.63 -6.19 -10.97
N LEU A 151 -1.17 -6.64 -12.15
CA LEU A 151 -1.64 -6.13 -13.46
C LEU A 151 -3.11 -6.43 -13.67
N GLN A 152 -3.53 -7.62 -13.30
CA GLN A 152 -4.90 -8.10 -13.49
C GLN A 152 -5.85 -7.51 -12.45
N GLU A 153 -5.42 -7.45 -11.19
CA GLU A 153 -6.28 -7.10 -10.07
C GLU A 153 -6.42 -5.58 -9.86
N ARG A 154 -5.40 -4.79 -10.24
CA ARG A 154 -5.41 -3.32 -10.10
C ARG A 154 -4.92 -2.64 -11.38
N PRO A 155 -5.66 -2.73 -12.49
CA PRO A 155 -5.23 -2.16 -13.75
C PRO A 155 -5.03 -0.64 -13.68
N TRP A 156 -5.80 0.11 -12.86
CA TRP A 156 -5.66 1.57 -12.71
C TRP A 156 -4.47 2.03 -11.85
N LEU A 157 -3.84 1.14 -11.07
CA LEU A 157 -2.51 1.40 -10.48
C LEU A 157 -1.43 1.49 -11.58
N ARG A 158 -1.76 1.19 -12.86
CA ARG A 158 -0.99 1.48 -14.07
C ARG A 158 -1.72 2.49 -14.91
N LYS A 159 -1.31 3.73 -14.77
CA LYS A 159 -2.20 4.81 -15.16
C LYS A 159 -2.21 5.12 -16.66
N PHE A 160 -1.14 4.77 -17.40
CA PHE A 160 -0.93 5.36 -18.73
C PHE A 160 -0.49 4.36 -19.81
N HIS A 161 -1.20 4.39 -20.95
CA HIS A 161 -0.83 3.72 -22.20
C HIS A 161 0.34 4.46 -22.90
N ILE A 162 1.52 4.42 -22.30
CA ILE A 162 2.74 5.00 -22.85
C ILE A 162 3.72 3.89 -23.21
N LYS A 163 4.35 3.97 -24.38
CA LYS A 163 5.45 3.09 -24.80
C LYS A 163 6.78 3.69 -24.38
N VAL A 164 7.65 2.93 -23.71
CA VAL A 164 9.02 3.36 -23.41
C VAL A 164 9.99 2.75 -24.43
N ILE A 165 10.69 3.60 -25.18
CA ILE A 165 11.63 3.21 -26.23
C ILE A 165 13.03 3.63 -25.83
N THR A 166 13.98 2.71 -25.98
CA THR A 166 15.41 3.03 -25.90
C THR A 166 15.78 3.83 -27.14
N ARG A 167 16.19 5.09 -26.97
CA ARG A 167 16.66 5.90 -28.10
C ARG A 167 18.06 5.43 -28.51
N GLU A 168 18.36 5.40 -29.80
CA GLU A 168 19.75 5.23 -30.24
C GLU A 168 20.51 6.55 -30.00
N ASN A 169 21.79 6.45 -29.68
CA ASN A 169 22.60 7.62 -29.35
C ASN A 169 22.83 8.47 -30.61
N SER A 170 21.87 9.33 -30.93
CA SER A 170 21.96 10.23 -32.06
C SER A 170 22.82 11.42 -31.64
N ASN A 171 24.07 11.47 -32.11
CA ASN A 171 25.00 12.60 -32.03
C ASN A 171 24.50 13.83 -32.81
N SER A 172 23.24 14.24 -32.60
CA SER A 172 22.73 15.49 -33.15
C SER A 172 23.24 16.63 -32.26
N ASN A 173 24.19 17.41 -32.77
CA ASN A 173 24.75 18.64 -32.17
C ASN A 173 23.73 19.80 -32.06
N ASN A 174 22.44 19.51 -31.98
CA ASN A 174 21.43 20.54 -31.76
C ASN A 174 21.32 20.79 -30.26
N GLU A 175 21.39 22.05 -29.85
CA GLU A 175 21.14 22.48 -28.47
C GLU A 175 19.77 21.97 -28.03
N LYS A 176 19.74 21.16 -26.97
CA LYS A 176 18.51 20.60 -26.40
C LYS A 176 18.14 21.38 -25.16
N ASN A 177 16.95 21.99 -25.17
CA ASN A 177 16.44 22.77 -24.05
C ASN A 177 15.30 22.04 -23.36
N CYS A 178 15.24 22.15 -22.03
CA CYS A 178 14.23 21.42 -21.28
C CYS A 178 12.90 22.16 -21.40
N GLY A 179 11.86 21.50 -21.89
CA GLY A 179 10.52 22.08 -22.02
C GLY A 179 9.80 22.42 -20.71
N ILE A 180 10.47 22.30 -19.55
CA ILE A 180 9.94 22.65 -18.21
C ILE A 180 10.83 23.71 -17.55
N CYS A 181 12.12 23.43 -17.34
CA CYS A 181 13.01 24.33 -16.63
C CYS A 181 13.79 25.28 -17.55
N PHE A 182 13.66 25.13 -18.88
CA PHE A 182 14.36 25.93 -19.89
C PHE A 182 15.89 25.94 -19.77
N SER A 183 16.47 24.95 -19.07
CA SER A 183 17.92 24.75 -19.06
C SER A 183 18.40 24.27 -20.44
N ASN A 184 19.46 24.90 -20.94
CA ASN A 184 20.11 24.56 -22.20
C ASN A 184 21.23 23.51 -22.04
N ASN A 185 21.56 23.17 -20.78
CA ASN A 185 22.62 22.21 -20.44
C ASN A 185 22.01 20.89 -19.95
N ILE A 186 21.18 20.25 -20.78
CA ILE A 186 20.73 18.90 -20.48
C ILE A 186 21.80 17.91 -20.92
N ASP A 187 22.24 17.06 -19.99
CA ASP A 187 23.08 15.91 -20.33
C ASP A 187 22.32 14.97 -21.31
N PRO A 188 22.85 14.72 -22.52
CA PRO A 188 22.25 13.80 -23.47
C PRO A 188 21.97 12.40 -22.91
N LEU A 189 22.78 11.93 -21.95
CA LEU A 189 22.63 10.62 -21.29
C LEU A 189 21.40 10.57 -20.38
N THR A 190 20.95 11.70 -19.86
CA THR A 190 19.80 11.79 -18.95
C THR A 190 18.57 12.43 -19.59
N THR A 191 18.67 12.83 -20.85
CA THR A 191 17.56 13.43 -21.57
C THR A 191 16.41 12.44 -21.76
N VAL A 192 15.20 12.95 -21.63
CA VAL A 192 13.96 12.23 -21.93
C VAL A 192 13.20 13.01 -22.99
N SER A 193 12.78 12.34 -24.06
CA SER A 193 11.97 12.94 -25.13
C SER A 193 10.59 12.27 -25.18
N THR A 194 9.56 13.01 -25.60
CA THR A 194 8.21 12.47 -25.81
C THR A 194 7.89 12.23 -27.29
N ASN A 195 6.72 11.66 -27.60
CA ASN A 195 6.22 11.48 -28.98
C ASN A 195 6.04 12.78 -29.77
N CYS A 196 6.00 13.93 -29.10
CA CYS A 196 5.97 15.25 -29.76
C CYS A 196 7.36 15.90 -29.86
N ASN A 197 8.44 15.12 -29.69
CA ASN A 197 9.84 15.53 -29.84
C ASN A 197 10.31 16.66 -28.93
N HIS A 198 9.60 16.95 -27.85
CA HIS A 198 10.09 17.86 -26.81
C HIS A 198 11.03 17.11 -25.87
N ASP A 199 12.16 17.74 -25.56
CA ASP A 199 13.19 17.22 -24.67
C ASP A 199 13.05 17.76 -23.25
N TYR A 200 13.42 16.94 -22.29
CA TYR A 200 13.33 17.27 -20.87
C TYR A 200 14.55 16.76 -20.12
N CYS A 201 14.92 17.52 -19.08
CA CYS A 201 15.77 17.00 -18.02
C CYS A 201 15.04 15.85 -17.32
N GLN A 202 15.77 14.79 -16.95
CA GLN A 202 15.21 13.60 -16.26
C GLN A 202 14.35 14.00 -15.07
N GLU A 203 14.89 14.85 -14.20
CA GLU A 203 14.24 15.23 -12.95
C GLU A 203 12.91 15.94 -13.23
N CYS A 204 12.94 16.91 -14.14
CA CYS A 204 11.79 17.68 -14.60
C CYS A 204 10.68 16.75 -15.12
N PHE A 205 11.03 15.83 -16.01
CA PHE A 205 10.07 14.92 -16.62
C PHE A 205 9.52 13.91 -15.62
N SER A 206 10.37 13.37 -14.74
CA SER A 206 9.98 12.41 -13.72
C SER A 206 8.99 13.02 -12.73
N ASN A 207 9.24 14.25 -12.28
CA ASN A 207 8.32 14.98 -11.39
C ASN A 207 7.00 15.29 -12.10
N HIS A 208 7.06 15.73 -13.35
CA HIS A 208 5.88 15.99 -14.17
C HIS A 208 5.00 14.74 -14.33
N ILE A 209 5.56 13.61 -14.73
CA ILE A 209 4.78 12.38 -14.89
C ILE A 209 4.27 11.83 -13.55
N LYS A 210 5.08 11.90 -12.48
CA LYS A 210 4.63 11.53 -11.13
C LYS A 210 3.39 12.34 -10.71
N SER A 211 3.30 13.62 -11.08
CA SER A 211 2.15 14.47 -10.73
C SER A 211 0.82 13.96 -11.30
N PHE A 212 0.84 13.19 -12.39
CA PHE A 212 -0.38 12.59 -12.92
C PHE A 212 -0.79 11.34 -12.14
N ARG A 213 0.09 10.72 -11.34
CA ARG A 213 -0.27 9.54 -10.52
C ARG A 213 -1.38 9.88 -9.52
N THR A 214 -1.38 11.08 -8.97
CA THR A 214 -2.39 11.54 -8.00
C THR A 214 -3.70 12.04 -8.65
N GLN A 215 -3.75 12.23 -9.98
CA GLN A 215 -4.91 12.85 -10.66
C GLN A 215 -5.76 11.81 -11.40
N VAL A 216 -6.78 11.23 -10.75
CA VAL A 216 -7.53 10.03 -11.20
C VAL A 216 -8.07 10.13 -12.64
N ASN A 217 -8.49 11.31 -13.10
CA ASN A 217 -9.13 11.50 -14.40
C ASN A 217 -8.28 12.29 -15.42
N ARG A 218 -6.95 12.29 -15.27
CA ARG A 218 -6.06 13.02 -16.18
C ARG A 218 -5.04 12.12 -16.83
N GLU A 219 -4.94 12.28 -18.15
CA GLU A 219 -3.91 11.66 -18.96
C GLU A 219 -2.63 12.52 -18.98
N PRO A 220 -1.46 11.88 -19.12
CA PRO A 220 -0.19 12.56 -19.09
C PRO A 220 -0.01 13.27 -20.42
N ASN A 221 0.13 14.58 -20.34
CA ASN A 221 0.30 15.45 -21.50
C ASN A 221 1.69 16.08 -21.45
N CYS A 222 2.26 16.36 -22.62
CA CYS A 222 3.50 17.10 -22.79
C CYS A 222 3.43 18.41 -21.99
N ALA A 223 4.42 18.66 -21.12
CA ALA A 223 4.40 19.87 -20.30
C ALA A 223 4.50 21.14 -21.17
N TYR A 224 5.20 21.04 -22.29
CA TYR A 224 5.40 22.12 -23.24
C TYR A 224 4.19 22.35 -24.15
N CYS A 225 3.87 21.40 -25.04
CA CYS A 225 2.83 21.57 -26.06
C CYS A 225 1.47 20.97 -25.71
N ARG A 226 1.31 20.37 -24.52
CA ARG A 226 0.05 19.76 -24.02
C ARG A 226 -0.48 18.58 -24.83
N THR A 227 0.22 18.13 -25.87
CA THR A 227 -0.09 16.89 -26.59
C THR A 227 -0.02 15.67 -25.67
N LYS A 228 -0.99 14.77 -25.77
CA LYS A 228 -0.99 13.49 -25.05
C LYS A 228 0.32 12.74 -25.25
N ILE A 229 0.90 12.28 -24.15
CA ILE A 229 2.12 11.46 -24.17
C ILE A 229 1.71 10.03 -24.45
N THR A 230 2.22 9.48 -25.56
CA THR A 230 2.05 8.08 -25.96
C THR A 230 3.38 7.34 -26.01
N THR A 231 4.51 8.06 -26.07
CA THR A 231 5.85 7.48 -26.13
C THR A 231 6.81 8.29 -25.26
N ILE A 232 7.68 7.59 -24.52
CA ILE A 232 8.84 8.12 -23.81
C ILE A 232 10.09 7.53 -24.43
N ASN A 233 11.03 8.38 -24.83
CA ASN A 233 12.31 8.00 -25.41
C ASN A 233 13.43 8.41 -24.45
N THR A 234 14.29 7.48 -24.05
CA THR A 234 15.48 7.78 -23.25
C THR A 234 16.57 6.74 -23.51
N ILE A 235 17.82 7.08 -23.23
CA ILE A 235 18.97 6.16 -23.39
C ILE A 235 19.44 5.57 -22.08
N ASN A 236 19.04 6.15 -20.94
CA ASN A 236 19.43 5.67 -19.63
C ASN A 236 18.63 4.39 -19.27
N PRO A 237 19.30 3.24 -19.06
CA PRO A 237 18.63 1.97 -18.74
C PRO A 237 17.87 2.01 -17.41
N GLU A 238 18.36 2.74 -16.41
CA GLU A 238 17.66 2.93 -15.13
C GLU A 238 16.34 3.66 -15.34
N HIS A 239 16.32 4.67 -16.23
CA HIS A 239 15.10 5.41 -16.55
C HIS A 239 14.12 4.57 -17.36
N ILE A 240 14.62 3.75 -18.28
CA ILE A 240 13.79 2.80 -19.02
C ILE A 240 13.08 1.87 -18.03
N ASN A 241 13.83 1.31 -17.07
CA ASN A 241 13.27 0.42 -16.05
C ASN A 241 12.26 1.17 -15.17
N TYR A 242 12.58 2.39 -14.75
CA TYR A 242 11.70 3.24 -13.96
C TYR A 242 10.37 3.53 -14.70
N TYR A 243 10.42 4.02 -15.94
CA TYR A 243 9.20 4.33 -16.70
C TYR A 243 8.39 3.07 -17.02
N LYS A 244 9.03 1.96 -17.40
CA LYS A 244 8.34 0.69 -17.71
C LYS A 244 7.64 0.10 -16.49
N ASN A 245 8.27 0.11 -15.32
CA ASN A 245 7.73 -0.59 -14.15
C ASN A 245 6.75 0.28 -13.34
N TYR A 246 6.92 1.61 -13.36
CA TYR A 246 6.19 2.48 -12.45
C TYR A 246 5.21 3.44 -13.12
N ILE A 247 5.24 3.57 -14.46
CA ILE A 247 4.49 4.61 -15.18
C ILE A 247 3.74 4.06 -16.42
N CYS A 248 4.36 3.18 -17.19
CA CYS A 248 3.93 2.82 -18.55
C CYS A 248 3.38 1.39 -18.63
N ASN A 249 2.49 1.13 -19.60
CA ASN A 249 2.21 -0.24 -20.02
C ASN A 249 3.49 -0.89 -20.58
N ALA A 250 3.96 -1.96 -19.94
CA ALA A 250 4.59 -3.02 -20.70
C ALA A 250 3.51 -3.62 -21.59
N THR A 251 3.62 -3.44 -22.92
CA THR A 251 2.82 -4.21 -23.87
C THR A 251 3.05 -5.69 -23.55
N ASN A 252 2.08 -6.33 -22.88
CA ASN A 252 2.02 -7.77 -22.84
C ASN A 252 0.85 -8.19 -23.76
N PRO A 253 1.12 -8.65 -24.99
CA PRO A 253 0.10 -9.11 -25.93
C PRO A 253 -0.62 -10.40 -25.47
N LEU A 254 -0.30 -10.93 -24.29
CA LEU A 254 -0.73 -12.25 -23.84
C LEU A 254 -1.78 -12.24 -22.72
N LEU A 255 -2.56 -11.16 -22.58
CA LEU A 255 -3.82 -11.21 -21.80
C LEU A 255 -4.87 -12.03 -22.57
N ARG A 256 -4.67 -13.35 -22.63
CA ARG A 256 -5.76 -14.31 -22.75
C ARG A 256 -6.54 -14.33 -21.43
N ALA A 257 -7.84 -14.54 -21.57
CA ALA A 257 -8.84 -14.57 -20.51
C ALA A 257 -8.45 -15.48 -19.31
N PRO A 258 -9.04 -15.22 -18.12
CA PRO A 258 -8.47 -15.61 -16.85
C PRO A 258 -8.70 -17.10 -16.56
N SER A 259 -7.66 -17.76 -16.07
CA SER A 259 -7.85 -18.88 -15.14
C SER A 259 -7.41 -18.36 -13.78
N SER A 260 -8.31 -18.44 -12.80
CA SER A 260 -8.10 -18.09 -11.41
C SER A 260 -6.99 -18.94 -10.79
N MET A 261 -5.73 -18.63 -11.10
CA MET A 261 -4.58 -19.12 -10.36
C MET A 261 -4.24 -18.10 -9.28
N HIS A 262 -4.92 -18.23 -8.14
CA HIS A 262 -4.50 -17.55 -6.93
C HIS A 262 -3.10 -18.04 -6.50
N LEU A 263 -2.29 -17.18 -5.85
CA LEU A 263 -0.92 -17.47 -5.36
C LEU A 263 -0.80 -18.63 -4.34
N VAL A 264 -1.86 -19.41 -4.14
CA VAL A 264 -1.97 -20.49 -3.14
C VAL A 264 -0.81 -21.49 -3.23
N TYR A 265 -0.21 -21.68 -4.42
CA TYR A 265 0.88 -22.64 -4.63
C TYR A 265 2.29 -22.11 -4.32
N ILE A 266 2.47 -20.83 -4.00
CA ILE A 266 3.80 -20.24 -3.77
C ILE A 266 4.26 -20.36 -2.32
N PHE A 267 3.33 -20.50 -1.38
CA PHE A 267 3.63 -20.44 0.06
C PHE A 267 3.61 -21.80 0.77
N ASN A 268 3.57 -22.90 0.02
CA ASN A 268 3.74 -24.27 0.54
C ASN A 268 5.17 -24.77 0.30
#